data_AF-A0A1G2NEC0-F1
#
_entry.id   AF-A0A1G2NEC0-F1
#
_cell.length_a   1.000
_cell.length_b   1.000
_cell.length_c   1.000
_cell.angle_alpha   90.00
_cell.angle_beta   90.00
_cell.angle_gamma   90.00
#
_symmetry.space_group_name_H-M   'P 1'
#
loop_
_entity.id
_entity.type
_entity.pdbx_description
1 polymer ?
#
loop_
_entity_poly.entity_id
_entity_poly.type
_entity_poly.pdbx_seq_one_letter_code
_entity_poly.pdbx_strand_id
1 'polypeptide(L)'
;MIQKTKEKEEALTLRRNGMSYSEILKRISVARSTLSLWLRDVGLSQRQKQCLTEKKLKGMARGWANIRNRRIRKSEYIKEVARAEAEQLIIDPLWLTGVVLYWAEGGKERKWRTGEKVSFSNMEWRMHAIFLSWIFQYAGKGMNDLVFEIYIHESADIRLARKYWSRLLKIKPIELRIYLKRKNNNPHRHNINNEYHGLLRICVRRSVDLNRKIAGWIEGVVQYFSK
;
A
#
# COMPACT_ATOMS: atom_id res chain seq x y z
N MET A 1 27.63 -21.04 -35.78
CA MET A 1 27.78 -20.05 -34.68
C MET A 1 29.09 -19.31 -34.91
N ILE A 2 29.04 -18.01 -35.23
CA ILE A 2 30.26 -17.21 -35.41
C ILE A 2 30.97 -17.16 -34.05
N GLN A 3 32.16 -17.77 -33.96
CA GLN A 3 32.99 -17.71 -32.76
C GLN A 3 33.52 -16.28 -32.62
N LYS A 4 32.91 -15.52 -31.71
CA LYS A 4 33.34 -14.19 -31.27
C LYS A 4 34.54 -14.29 -30.33
N THR A 5 35.64 -14.84 -30.83
CA THR A 5 36.82 -15.22 -30.02
C THR A 5 37.49 -13.99 -29.41
N LYS A 6 37.59 -12.90 -30.18
CA LYS A 6 38.18 -11.63 -29.74
C LYS A 6 37.36 -10.98 -28.62
N GLU A 7 36.04 -10.93 -28.78
CA GLU A 7 35.13 -10.41 -27.74
C GLU A 7 35.14 -11.26 -26.48
N LYS A 8 35.32 -12.59 -26.61
CA LYS A 8 35.45 -13.49 -25.47
C LYS A 8 36.72 -13.23 -24.68
N GLU A 9 37.86 -13.08 -25.34
CA GLU A 9 39.15 -12.77 -24.69
C GLU A 9 39.13 -11.41 -24.00
N GLU A 10 38.57 -10.39 -24.67
CA GLU A 10 38.38 -9.08 -24.07
C GLU A 10 37.46 -9.15 -22.83
N ALA A 11 36.34 -9.87 -22.93
CA ALA A 11 35.42 -10.07 -21.80
C ALA A 11 36.11 -10.75 -20.60
N LEU A 12 36.93 -11.78 -20.85
CA LEU A 12 37.69 -12.48 -19.80
C LEU A 12 38.68 -11.54 -19.11
N THR A 13 39.37 -10.70 -19.89
CA THR A 13 40.35 -9.73 -19.39
C THR A 13 39.66 -8.67 -18.51
N LEU A 14 38.57 -8.08 -19.01
CA LEU A 14 37.76 -7.13 -18.24
C LEU A 14 37.19 -7.75 -16.97
N ARG A 15 36.76 -9.02 -17.03
CA ARG A 15 36.24 -9.73 -15.85
C ARG A 15 37.32 -10.00 -14.81
N ARG A 16 38.51 -10.44 -15.22
CA ARG A 16 39.67 -10.64 -14.34
C ARG A 16 40.14 -9.34 -13.69
N ASN A 17 39.94 -8.20 -14.36
CA ASN A 17 40.14 -6.87 -13.80
C ASN A 17 39.04 -6.42 -12.82
N GLY A 18 38.07 -7.29 -12.50
CA GLY A 18 37.02 -7.03 -11.51
C GLY A 18 35.80 -6.28 -12.05
N MET A 19 35.63 -6.17 -13.37
CA MET A 19 34.43 -5.56 -13.94
C MET A 19 33.20 -6.46 -13.81
N SER A 20 32.05 -5.84 -13.56
CA SER A 20 30.73 -6.49 -13.55
C SER A 20 30.26 -6.82 -14.97
N TYR A 21 29.33 -7.76 -15.10
CA TYR A 21 28.77 -8.12 -16.41
C TYR A 21 28.10 -6.92 -17.10
N SER A 22 27.43 -6.05 -16.34
CA SER A 22 26.84 -4.82 -16.86
C SER A 22 27.87 -3.81 -17.36
N GLU A 23 29.07 -3.75 -16.76
CA GLU A 23 30.15 -2.89 -17.25
C GLU A 23 30.78 -3.46 -18.52
N ILE A 24 30.92 -4.79 -18.61
CA ILE A 24 31.46 -5.48 -19.78
C ILE A 24 30.51 -5.36 -20.98
N LEU A 25 29.20 -5.53 -20.78
CA LEU A 25 28.19 -5.38 -21.85
C LEU A 25 28.08 -3.97 -22.44
N LYS A 26 28.60 -2.94 -21.74
CA LYS A 26 28.69 -1.59 -22.31
C LYS A 26 29.83 -1.44 -23.30
N ARG A 27 30.83 -2.31 -23.23
CA ARG A 27 32.03 -2.29 -24.09
C ARG A 27 31.92 -3.33 -25.20
N ILE A 28 31.31 -4.47 -24.88
CA ILE A 28 31.24 -5.63 -25.76
C ILE A 28 29.77 -5.91 -26.11
N SER A 29 29.44 -5.83 -27.40
CA SER A 29 28.08 -6.06 -27.91
C SER A 29 27.82 -7.56 -28.13
N VAL A 30 27.43 -8.23 -27.05
CA VAL A 30 27.02 -9.64 -27.05
C VAL A 30 25.76 -9.85 -26.19
N ALA A 31 25.02 -10.93 -26.45
CA ALA A 31 23.91 -11.29 -25.59
C ALA A 31 24.41 -11.58 -24.16
N ARG A 32 23.61 -11.20 -23.16
CA ARG A 32 23.93 -11.43 -21.75
C ARG A 32 24.10 -12.91 -21.41
N SER A 33 23.31 -13.78 -22.06
CA SER A 33 23.43 -15.24 -21.95
C SER A 33 24.79 -15.73 -22.43
N THR A 34 25.27 -15.23 -23.58
CA THR A 34 26.60 -15.52 -24.13
C THR A 34 27.70 -15.07 -23.19
N LEU A 35 27.63 -13.84 -22.68
CA LEU A 35 28.62 -13.33 -21.72
C LEU A 35 28.65 -14.16 -20.42
N SER A 36 27.48 -14.56 -19.91
CA SER A 36 27.38 -15.41 -18.73
C SER A 36 28.02 -16.77 -18.93
N LEU A 37 27.86 -17.37 -20.12
CA LEU A 37 28.47 -18.65 -20.46
C LEU A 37 30.01 -18.52 -20.49
N TRP A 38 30.53 -17.43 -21.07
CA TRP A 38 31.97 -17.20 -21.18
C TRP A 38 32.66 -16.91 -19.85
N LEU A 39 31.97 -16.24 -18.92
CA LEU A 39 32.55 -15.74 -17.68
C LEU A 39 32.23 -16.60 -16.46
N ARG A 40 31.57 -17.75 -16.65
CA ARG A 40 31.12 -18.64 -15.56
C ARG A 40 32.29 -19.19 -14.72
N ASP A 41 33.37 -19.58 -15.40
CA ASP A 41 34.51 -20.27 -14.76
C ASP A 41 35.62 -19.29 -14.34
N VAL A 42 35.39 -17.98 -14.43
CA VAL A 42 36.38 -16.96 -14.04
C VAL A 42 36.42 -16.83 -12.52
N GLY A 43 37.49 -17.35 -11.92
CA GLY A 43 37.81 -17.12 -10.52
C GLY A 43 38.06 -15.64 -10.22
N LEU A 44 37.37 -15.10 -9.22
CA LEU A 44 37.61 -13.76 -8.68
C LEU A 44 38.16 -13.85 -7.26
N SER A 45 39.08 -12.96 -6.91
CA SER A 45 39.55 -12.82 -5.54
C SER A 45 38.44 -12.35 -4.60
N GLN A 46 38.60 -12.59 -3.30
CA GLN A 46 37.64 -12.13 -2.29
C GLN A 46 37.45 -10.62 -2.34
N ARG A 47 38.54 -9.86 -2.49
CA ARG A 47 38.51 -8.39 -2.64
C ARG A 47 37.68 -7.96 -3.85
N GLN A 48 37.85 -8.62 -5.01
CA GLN A 48 37.07 -8.32 -6.21
C GLN A 48 35.59 -8.64 -6.04
N LYS A 49 35.26 -9.77 -5.40
CA LYS A 49 33.86 -10.11 -5.05
C LYS A 49 33.23 -9.09 -4.11
N GLN A 50 33.98 -8.60 -3.13
CA GLN A 50 33.52 -7.56 -2.20
C GLN A 50 33.27 -6.23 -2.92
N CYS A 51 34.22 -5.76 -3.75
CA CYS A 51 34.02 -4.54 -4.55
C CYS A 51 32.78 -4.62 -5.45
N LEU A 52 32.52 -5.77 -6.07
CA LEU A 52 31.31 -5.98 -6.89
C LEU A 52 30.03 -5.95 -6.05
N THR A 53 30.06 -6.56 -4.86
CA THR A 53 28.93 -6.54 -3.91
C THR A 53 28.64 -5.10 -3.45
N GLU A 54 29.66 -4.33 -3.10
CA GLU A 54 29.52 -2.92 -2.72
C GLU A 54 28.96 -2.07 -3.87
N LYS A 55 29.44 -2.26 -5.11
CA LYS A 55 28.87 -1.60 -6.29
C LYS A 55 27.39 -1.94 -6.45
N LYS A 56 27.01 -3.21 -6.28
CA LYS A 56 25.61 -3.67 -6.34
C LYS A 56 24.77 -3.01 -5.24
N LEU A 57 25.24 -3.00 -3.99
CA LEU A 57 24.56 -2.37 -2.86
C LEU A 57 24.38 -0.87 -3.08
N LYS A 58 25.41 -0.16 -3.55
CA LYS A 58 25.33 1.27 -3.92
C LYS A 58 24.32 1.51 -5.03
N GLY A 59 24.29 0.65 -6.05
CA GLY A 59 23.31 0.70 -7.13
C GLY A 59 21.88 0.50 -6.63
N MET A 60 21.65 -0.49 -5.76
CA MET A 60 20.35 -0.74 -5.14
C MET A 60 19.91 0.43 -4.26
N ALA A 61 20.80 0.96 -3.42
CA ALA A 61 20.52 2.12 -2.57
C ALA A 61 20.11 3.35 -3.40
N ARG A 62 20.79 3.63 -4.52
CA ARG A 62 20.40 4.70 -5.45
C ARG A 62 19.02 4.43 -6.06
N GLY A 63 18.75 3.20 -6.50
CA GLY A 63 17.45 2.81 -7.03
C GLY A 63 16.33 3.02 -6.01
N TRP A 64 16.56 2.62 -4.75
CA TRP A 64 15.59 2.76 -3.67
C TRP A 64 15.35 4.23 -3.31
N ALA A 65 16.41 5.04 -3.26
CA ALA A 65 16.30 6.48 -3.08
C ALA A 65 15.47 7.14 -4.20
N ASN A 66 15.68 6.75 -5.46
CA ASN A 66 14.89 7.27 -6.58
C ASN A 66 13.42 6.90 -6.49
N ILE A 67 13.10 5.64 -6.15
CA ILE A 67 11.71 5.19 -5.94
C ILE A 67 11.06 5.95 -4.78
N ARG A 68 11.79 6.13 -3.67
CA ARG A 68 11.33 6.90 -2.51
C ARG A 68 11.05 8.35 -2.88
N ASN A 69 11.98 9.02 -3.56
CA ASN A 69 11.82 10.41 -3.98
C ASN A 69 10.65 10.60 -4.95
N ARG A 70 10.48 9.67 -5.91
CA ARG A 70 9.32 9.67 -6.81
C ARG A 70 8.00 9.52 -6.02
N ARG A 71 7.97 8.65 -5.01
CA ARG A 71 6.80 8.46 -4.15
C ARG A 71 6.48 9.72 -3.33
N ILE A 72 7.48 10.36 -2.74
CA ILE A 72 7.31 11.60 -1.97
C ILE A 72 6.73 12.70 -2.88
N ARG A 73 7.36 12.96 -4.03
CA ARG A 73 6.88 13.95 -5.00
C ARG A 73 5.44 13.69 -5.44
N LYS A 74 5.11 12.43 -5.75
CA LYS A 74 3.73 12.04 -6.10
C LYS A 74 2.76 12.30 -4.95
N SER A 75 3.16 12.01 -3.72
CA SER A 75 2.33 12.22 -2.53
C SER A 75 2.05 13.69 -2.29
N GLU A 76 3.08 14.53 -2.34
CA GLU A 76 2.93 16.00 -2.19
C GLU A 76 2.02 16.56 -3.28
N TYR A 77 2.22 16.16 -4.54
CA TYR A 77 1.36 16.59 -5.64
C TYR A 77 -0.12 16.23 -5.41
N ILE A 78 -0.42 14.98 -5.02
CA ILE A 78 -1.80 14.55 -4.75
C ILE A 78 -2.42 15.37 -3.63
N LYS A 79 -1.66 15.61 -2.55
CA LYS A 79 -2.14 16.39 -1.40
C LYS A 79 -2.40 17.84 -1.76
N GLU A 80 -1.52 18.45 -2.55
CA GLU A 80 -1.66 19.84 -2.98
C GLU A 80 -2.94 20.03 -3.80
N VAL A 81 -3.16 19.17 -4.80
CA VAL A 81 -4.39 19.20 -5.60
C VAL A 81 -5.62 19.00 -4.72
N ALA A 82 -5.59 18.02 -3.81
CA ALA A 82 -6.71 17.75 -2.93
C ALA A 82 -7.01 18.91 -1.97
N ARG A 83 -5.97 19.56 -1.42
CA ARG A 83 -6.14 20.73 -0.55
C ARG A 83 -6.85 21.87 -1.28
N ALA A 84 -6.50 22.13 -2.54
CA ALA A 84 -7.18 23.12 -3.37
C ALA A 84 -8.64 22.74 -3.67
N GLU A 85 -8.93 21.45 -3.92
CA GLU A 85 -10.31 20.97 -4.10
C GLU A 85 -11.18 21.19 -2.85
N ALA A 86 -10.59 21.14 -1.65
CA ALA A 86 -11.33 21.19 -0.39
C ALA A 86 -12.14 22.47 -0.22
N GLU A 87 -11.62 23.63 -0.65
CA GLU A 87 -12.30 24.91 -0.51
C GLU A 87 -13.62 24.97 -1.29
N GLN A 88 -13.72 24.26 -2.41
CA GLN A 88 -14.94 24.18 -3.20
C GLN A 88 -15.90 23.11 -2.71
N LEU A 89 -15.37 22.01 -2.16
CA LEU A 89 -16.17 20.86 -1.74
C LEU A 89 -16.70 20.98 -0.30
N ILE A 90 -16.13 21.87 0.52
CA ILE A 90 -16.48 21.99 1.94
C ILE A 90 -17.95 22.37 2.20
N ILE A 91 -18.59 23.04 1.24
CA ILE A 91 -20.01 23.41 1.31
C ILE A 91 -20.95 22.21 1.14
N ASP A 92 -20.44 21.08 0.63
CA ASP A 92 -21.23 19.86 0.47
C ASP A 92 -21.24 19.07 1.79
N PRO A 93 -22.42 18.90 2.42
CA PRO A 93 -22.51 18.23 3.72
C PRO A 93 -22.00 16.79 3.69
N LEU A 94 -22.24 16.05 2.61
CA LEU A 94 -21.81 14.65 2.52
C LEU A 94 -20.29 14.58 2.38
N TRP A 95 -19.70 15.47 1.56
CA TRP A 95 -18.26 15.53 1.40
C TRP A 95 -17.56 15.83 2.74
N LEU A 96 -17.98 16.90 3.41
CA LEU A 96 -17.37 17.32 4.67
C LEU A 96 -17.55 16.25 5.76
N THR A 97 -18.76 15.70 5.87
CA THR A 97 -19.04 14.62 6.84
C THR A 97 -18.15 13.41 6.59
N GLY A 98 -17.97 13.00 5.33
CA GLY A 98 -17.12 11.86 5.00
C GLY A 98 -15.64 12.10 5.29
N VAL A 99 -15.12 13.31 5.00
CA VAL A 99 -13.75 13.69 5.34
C VAL A 99 -13.53 13.67 6.85
N VAL A 100 -14.42 14.29 7.62
CA VAL A 100 -14.32 14.35 9.09
C VAL A 100 -14.48 12.96 9.71
N LEU A 101 -15.44 12.17 9.23
CA LEU A 101 -15.66 10.80 9.69
C LEU A 101 -14.45 9.91 9.43
N TYR A 102 -13.84 10.03 8.24
CA TYR A 102 -12.57 9.34 7.95
C TYR A 102 -11.42 9.87 8.78
N TRP A 103 -11.37 11.18 9.05
CA TRP A 103 -10.35 11.73 9.92
C TRP A 103 -10.48 11.23 11.36
N ALA A 104 -11.69 10.98 11.86
CA ALA A 104 -11.91 10.41 13.17
C ALA A 104 -11.52 8.92 13.24
N GLU A 105 -12.07 8.09 12.35
CA GLU A 105 -12.07 6.62 12.48
C GLU A 105 -11.33 5.87 11.35
N GLY A 106 -10.79 6.60 10.37
CA GLY A 106 -10.13 6.06 9.20
C GLY A 106 -8.65 5.68 9.42
N GLY A 107 -8.19 4.74 8.60
CA GLY A 107 -6.79 4.28 8.57
C GLY A 107 -5.88 5.32 7.92
N LYS A 108 -5.07 6.03 8.71
CA LYS A 108 -4.17 7.09 8.23
C LYS A 108 -2.77 6.54 7.94
N GLU A 109 -2.15 7.00 6.86
CA GLU A 109 -0.73 6.75 6.60
C GLU A 109 0.13 7.32 7.75
N ARG A 110 1.12 6.56 8.21
CA ARG A 110 2.02 6.98 9.30
C ARG A 110 3.44 7.16 8.75
N LYS A 111 4.25 8.04 9.35
CA LYS A 111 5.64 8.30 8.91
C LYS A 111 6.47 7.01 8.79
N TRP A 112 6.26 6.04 9.67
CA TRP A 112 6.96 4.75 9.69
C TRP A 112 6.26 3.63 8.90
N ARG A 113 5.05 3.86 8.38
CA ARG A 113 4.25 2.87 7.65
C ARG A 113 3.57 3.55 6.47
N THR A 114 4.27 3.51 5.33
CA THR A 114 3.79 4.10 4.08
C THR A 114 2.96 3.10 3.27
N GLY A 115 2.06 3.62 2.42
CA GLY A 115 1.21 2.79 1.57
C GLY A 115 -0.03 2.23 2.27
N GLU A 116 -0.52 2.93 3.29
CA GLU A 116 -1.77 2.56 3.96
C GLU A 116 -2.95 2.66 2.97
N LYS A 117 -3.84 1.68 3.02
CA LYS A 117 -5.07 1.71 2.23
C LYS A 117 -6.12 2.52 2.98
N VAL A 118 -7.15 2.95 2.26
CA VAL A 118 -8.33 3.55 2.89
C VAL A 118 -9.06 2.41 3.56
N SER A 119 -9.14 2.48 4.88
CA SER A 119 -9.99 1.57 5.64
C SER A 119 -10.74 2.33 6.71
N PHE A 120 -11.99 1.97 6.92
CA PHE A 120 -12.87 2.58 7.91
C PHE A 120 -13.44 1.49 8.81
N SER A 121 -13.36 1.69 10.12
CA SER A 121 -13.69 0.66 11.12
C SER A 121 -14.63 1.23 12.17
N ASN A 122 -15.80 0.63 12.34
CA ASN A 122 -16.75 1.07 13.36
C ASN A 122 -17.72 -0.06 13.75
N MET A 123 -18.31 0.04 14.94
CA MET A 123 -19.39 -0.86 15.39
C MET A 123 -20.77 -0.35 14.95
N GLU A 124 -20.92 0.96 14.72
CA GLU A 124 -22.18 1.58 14.31
C GLU A 124 -22.38 1.50 12.78
N TRP A 125 -23.45 0.85 12.34
CA TRP A 125 -23.71 0.63 10.92
C TRP A 125 -24.10 1.91 10.17
N ARG A 126 -24.72 2.87 10.85
CA ARG A 126 -25.12 4.16 10.23
C ARG A 126 -23.91 4.95 9.76
N MET A 127 -22.79 4.87 10.50
CA MET A 127 -21.52 5.47 10.08
C MET A 127 -20.97 4.80 8.82
N HIS A 128 -21.09 3.47 8.70
CA HIS A 128 -20.73 2.76 7.48
C HIS A 128 -21.58 3.16 6.28
N ALA A 129 -22.88 3.40 6.48
CA ALA A 129 -23.76 3.87 5.41
C ALA A 129 -23.32 5.24 4.86
N ILE A 130 -23.01 6.20 5.75
CA ILE A 130 -22.48 7.52 5.35
C ILE A 130 -21.13 7.37 4.64
N PHE A 131 -20.23 6.55 5.20
CA PHE A 131 -18.92 6.29 4.61
C PHE A 131 -19.04 5.69 3.19
N LEU A 132 -19.95 4.75 2.97
CA LEU A 132 -20.19 4.15 1.67
C LEU A 132 -20.73 5.17 0.67
N SER A 133 -21.73 5.98 1.04
CA SER A 133 -22.24 7.05 0.18
C SER A 133 -21.13 8.03 -0.22
N TRP A 134 -20.30 8.44 0.75
CA TRP A 134 -19.16 9.32 0.49
C TRP A 134 -18.12 8.70 -0.44
N ILE A 135 -17.76 7.42 -0.24
CA ILE A 135 -16.82 6.71 -1.10
C ILE A 135 -17.37 6.58 -2.53
N PHE A 136 -18.65 6.27 -2.69
CA PHE A 136 -19.26 6.12 -4.00
C PHE A 136 -19.31 7.46 -4.75
N GLN A 137 -19.58 8.56 -4.04
CA GLN A 137 -19.72 9.87 -4.66
C GLN A 137 -18.37 10.55 -4.96
N TYR A 138 -17.41 10.53 -4.04
CA TYR A 138 -16.17 11.33 -4.18
C TYR A 138 -14.90 10.52 -4.42
N ALA A 139 -14.90 9.23 -4.10
CA ALA A 139 -13.70 8.41 -4.29
C ALA A 139 -13.66 7.68 -5.64
N GLY A 140 -14.74 7.71 -6.43
CA GLY A 140 -14.83 6.99 -7.70
C GLY A 140 -14.68 5.48 -7.53
N LYS A 141 -15.23 4.95 -6.43
CA LYS A 141 -15.16 3.53 -6.07
C LYS A 141 -16.54 2.92 -6.06
N GLY A 142 -16.65 1.68 -6.51
CA GLY A 142 -17.88 0.90 -6.43
C GLY A 142 -17.79 -0.21 -5.40
N MET A 143 -18.89 -0.97 -5.24
CA MET A 143 -18.94 -2.13 -4.34
C MET A 143 -17.81 -3.14 -4.59
N ASN A 144 -17.44 -3.36 -5.86
CA ASN A 144 -16.37 -4.29 -6.26
C ASN A 144 -14.96 -3.86 -5.82
N ASP A 145 -14.77 -2.59 -5.49
CA ASP A 145 -13.53 -2.08 -4.93
C ASP A 145 -13.42 -2.31 -3.42
N LEU A 146 -14.50 -2.74 -2.76
CA LEU A 146 -14.56 -2.85 -1.31
C LEU A 146 -14.27 -4.28 -0.84
N VAL A 147 -13.79 -4.35 0.39
CA VAL A 147 -13.61 -5.58 1.16
C VAL A 147 -14.21 -5.35 2.53
N PHE A 148 -15.09 -6.25 2.93
CA PHE A 148 -15.78 -6.18 4.21
C PHE A 148 -15.20 -7.23 5.17
N GLU A 149 -14.74 -6.78 6.33
CA GLU A 149 -14.04 -7.58 7.32
C GLU A 149 -14.72 -7.39 8.68
N ILE A 150 -15.24 -8.47 9.27
CA ILE A 150 -15.79 -8.45 10.62
C ILE A 150 -14.70 -8.89 11.59
N TYR A 151 -14.39 -8.03 12.55
CA TYR A 151 -13.54 -8.33 13.68
C TYR A 151 -14.40 -8.62 14.90
N ILE A 152 -14.45 -9.88 15.29
CA ILE A 152 -15.36 -10.39 16.33
C ILE A 152 -14.61 -11.30 17.31
N HIS A 153 -15.05 -11.34 18.56
CA HIS A 153 -14.48 -12.26 19.55
C HIS A 153 -14.87 -13.71 19.25
N GLU A 154 -13.96 -14.64 19.56
CA GLU A 154 -14.20 -16.07 19.38
C GLU A 154 -15.38 -16.62 20.21
N SER A 155 -15.75 -15.93 21.30
CA SER A 155 -16.88 -16.28 22.14
C SER A 155 -18.24 -15.79 21.62
N ALA A 156 -18.28 -14.97 20.56
CA ALA A 156 -19.50 -14.38 20.05
C ALA A 156 -20.06 -15.15 18.84
N ASP A 157 -21.36 -14.97 18.55
CA ASP A 157 -22.03 -15.67 17.45
C ASP A 157 -21.65 -15.08 16.08
N ILE A 158 -20.72 -15.75 15.41
CA ILE A 158 -20.24 -15.39 14.06
C ILE A 158 -21.35 -15.47 13.01
N ARG A 159 -22.27 -16.44 13.12
CA ARG A 159 -23.34 -16.62 12.13
C ARG A 159 -24.32 -15.46 12.23
N LEU A 160 -24.69 -15.08 13.45
CA LEU A 160 -25.57 -13.96 13.72
C LEU A 160 -24.93 -12.64 13.27
N ALA A 161 -23.64 -12.42 13.58
CA ALA A 161 -22.90 -11.25 13.09
C ALA A 161 -22.86 -11.16 11.56
N ARG A 162 -22.57 -12.27 10.86
CA ARG A 162 -22.62 -12.31 9.39
C ARG A 162 -23.98 -11.94 8.86
N LYS A 163 -25.06 -12.51 9.42
CA LYS A 163 -26.44 -12.20 9.00
C LYS A 163 -26.80 -10.74 9.24
N TYR A 164 -26.38 -10.19 10.38
CA TYR A 164 -26.59 -8.79 10.73
C TYR A 164 -25.95 -7.85 9.69
N TRP A 165 -24.63 -7.98 9.47
CA TRP A 165 -23.89 -7.10 8.56
C TRP A 165 -24.28 -7.29 7.10
N SER A 166 -24.49 -8.53 6.64
CA SER A 166 -24.91 -8.81 5.26
C SER A 166 -26.24 -8.16 4.92
N ARG A 167 -27.22 -8.22 5.84
CA ARG A 167 -28.53 -7.56 5.67
C ARG A 167 -28.39 -6.05 5.54
N LEU A 168 -27.59 -5.42 6.40
CA LEU A 168 -27.42 -3.96 6.42
C LEU A 168 -26.66 -3.44 5.20
N LEU A 169 -25.62 -4.17 4.77
CA LEU A 169 -24.80 -3.82 3.60
C LEU A 169 -25.42 -4.26 2.28
N LYS A 170 -26.47 -5.09 2.31
CA LYS A 170 -27.09 -5.73 1.14
C LYS A 170 -26.09 -6.55 0.30
N ILE A 171 -25.22 -7.30 0.98
CA ILE A 171 -24.21 -8.18 0.36
C ILE A 171 -24.43 -9.64 0.78
N LYS A 172 -23.83 -10.60 0.07
CA LYS A 172 -23.92 -12.02 0.47
C LYS A 172 -23.05 -12.29 1.70
N PRO A 173 -23.48 -13.13 2.67
CA PRO A 173 -22.68 -13.45 3.86
C PRO A 173 -21.28 -14.01 3.56
N ILE A 174 -21.09 -14.66 2.40
CA ILE A 174 -19.81 -15.21 1.95
C ILE A 174 -18.79 -14.12 1.59
N GLU A 175 -19.25 -12.90 1.26
CA GLU A 175 -18.39 -11.76 0.93
C GLU A 175 -17.75 -11.13 2.18
N LEU A 176 -18.28 -11.47 3.37
CA LEU A 176 -17.76 -11.03 4.67
C LEU A 176 -16.63 -11.94 5.16
N ARG A 177 -15.44 -11.36 5.29
CA ARG A 177 -14.27 -12.01 5.91
C ARG A 177 -14.37 -11.91 7.43
N ILE A 178 -14.06 -12.97 8.14
CA ILE A 178 -14.11 -13.01 9.61
C ILE A 178 -12.69 -13.05 10.17
N TYR A 179 -12.42 -12.16 11.12
CA TYR A 179 -11.19 -12.12 11.89
C TYR A 179 -11.53 -12.29 13.37
N LEU A 180 -11.00 -13.37 13.96
CA LEU A 180 -11.26 -13.68 15.36
C LEU A 180 -10.27 -12.94 16.27
N LYS A 181 -10.82 -12.21 17.24
CA LYS A 181 -10.08 -11.62 18.36
C LYS A 181 -10.01 -12.67 19.47
N ARG A 182 -8.80 -13.18 19.73
CA ARG A 182 -8.52 -14.13 20.81
C ARG A 182 -9.05 -13.62 22.15
N LYS A 183 -9.45 -14.55 23.03
CA LYS A 183 -9.92 -14.24 24.38
C LYS A 183 -8.78 -13.61 25.20
N ASN A 184 -9.10 -12.51 25.89
CA ASN A 184 -8.27 -12.02 26.99
C ASN A 184 -8.82 -12.65 28.26
N ASN A 185 -7.95 -13.21 29.09
CA ASN A 185 -8.33 -13.93 30.31
C ASN A 185 -8.94 -13.03 31.40
N ASN A 186 -8.90 -11.70 31.23
CA ASN A 186 -9.47 -10.76 32.19
C ASN A 186 -10.29 -9.64 31.51
N PRO A 187 -11.53 -9.92 31.08
CA PRO A 187 -12.36 -8.92 30.42
C PRO A 187 -13.35 -8.27 31.40
N HIS A 188 -13.06 -7.06 31.89
CA HIS A 188 -14.11 -6.12 32.31
C HIS A 188 -14.84 -5.65 31.04
N ARG A 189 -15.75 -6.47 30.51
CA ARG A 189 -16.45 -6.19 29.25
C ARG A 189 -17.95 -6.05 29.49
N HIS A 190 -18.53 -5.04 28.85
CA HIS A 190 -19.97 -4.80 28.84
C HIS A 190 -20.66 -5.32 27.56
N ASN A 191 -19.89 -5.58 26.48
CA ASN A 191 -20.40 -6.07 25.20
C ASN A 191 -20.35 -7.61 25.11
N ILE A 192 -21.13 -8.29 25.95
CA ILE A 192 -21.19 -9.78 26.01
C ILE A 192 -22.54 -10.30 25.50
N ASN A 193 -23.52 -9.42 25.29
CA ASN A 193 -24.89 -9.79 24.93
C ASN A 193 -25.05 -10.12 23.43
N ASN A 194 -26.18 -10.77 23.09
CA ASN A 194 -26.55 -11.16 21.72
C ASN A 194 -26.64 -10.00 20.70
N GLU A 195 -26.58 -8.75 21.15
CA GLU A 195 -26.54 -7.54 20.31
C GLU A 195 -25.12 -7.20 19.82
N TYR A 196 -24.09 -7.90 20.33
CA TYR A 196 -22.72 -7.70 19.87
C TYR A 196 -22.46 -8.44 18.54
N HIS A 197 -22.36 -7.67 17.45
CA HIS A 197 -22.10 -8.19 16.11
C HIS A 197 -20.67 -7.97 15.62
N GLY A 198 -19.76 -7.62 16.53
CA GLY A 198 -18.38 -7.29 16.19
C GLY A 198 -18.22 -5.89 15.57
N LEU A 199 -16.97 -5.56 15.25
CA LEU A 199 -16.63 -4.35 14.50
C LEU A 199 -16.58 -4.69 13.01
N LEU A 200 -17.22 -3.88 12.17
CA LEU A 200 -17.06 -3.97 10.73
C LEU A 200 -15.95 -3.02 10.28
N ARG A 201 -15.06 -3.54 9.45
CA ARG A 201 -14.04 -2.78 8.73
C ARG A 201 -14.31 -2.87 7.23
N ILE A 202 -14.38 -1.72 6.58
CA ILE A 202 -14.45 -1.56 5.14
C ILE A 202 -13.07 -1.17 4.64
N CYS A 203 -12.50 -1.95 3.73
CA CYS A 203 -11.21 -1.69 3.11
C CYS A 203 -11.39 -1.42 1.61
N VAL A 204 -10.85 -0.30 1.13
CA VAL A 204 -10.88 0.06 -0.29
C VAL A 204 -9.64 -0.49 -0.99
N ARG A 205 -9.83 -1.20 -2.10
CA ARG A 205 -8.75 -1.77 -2.91
C ARG A 205 -8.03 -0.66 -3.69
N ARG A 206 -6.71 -0.86 -3.88
CA ARG A 206 -5.84 0.00 -4.70
C ARG A 206 -6.01 1.50 -4.38
N SER A 207 -6.12 1.83 -3.10
CA SER A 207 -6.56 3.15 -2.63
C SER A 207 -5.45 3.95 -1.94
N VAL A 208 -4.17 3.65 -2.20
CA VAL A 208 -3.06 4.37 -1.56
C VAL A 208 -3.05 5.84 -1.98
N ASP A 209 -3.28 6.12 -3.26
CA ASP A 209 -3.39 7.50 -3.73
C ASP A 209 -4.65 8.18 -3.20
N LEU A 210 -5.76 7.45 -3.04
CA LEU A 210 -6.96 7.96 -2.37
C LEU A 210 -6.70 8.30 -0.90
N ASN A 211 -5.94 7.49 -0.17
CA ASN A 211 -5.55 7.78 1.22
C ASN A 211 -4.81 9.12 1.32
N ARG A 212 -3.88 9.37 0.40
CA ARG A 212 -3.16 10.65 0.29
C ARG A 212 -4.06 11.80 -0.13
N LYS A 213 -5.00 11.54 -1.05
CA LYS A 213 -6.01 12.53 -1.46
C LYS A 213 -6.84 12.97 -0.25
N ILE A 214 -7.36 12.03 0.52
CA ILE A 214 -8.11 12.32 1.75
C ILE A 214 -7.24 13.06 2.77
N ALA A 215 -5.96 12.71 2.91
CA ALA A 215 -5.05 13.47 3.78
C ALA A 215 -4.91 14.93 3.34
N GLY A 216 -4.84 15.21 2.03
CA GLY A 216 -4.85 16.58 1.50
C GLY A 216 -6.19 17.28 1.69
N TRP A 217 -7.32 16.57 1.55
CA TRP A 217 -8.65 17.11 1.89
C TRP A 217 -8.74 17.51 3.37
N ILE A 218 -8.23 16.68 4.28
CA ILE A 218 -8.17 17.00 5.72
C ILE A 218 -7.34 18.26 5.97
N GLU A 219 -6.16 18.36 5.35
CA GLU A 219 -5.33 19.57 5.44
C GLU A 219 -6.09 20.82 4.94
N GLY A 220 -6.83 20.70 3.84
CA GLY A 220 -7.65 21.79 3.30
C GLY A 220 -8.83 22.18 4.20
N VAL A 221 -9.54 21.20 4.79
CA VAL A 221 -10.61 21.45 5.77
C VAL A 221 -10.07 22.20 6.98
N VAL A 222 -8.93 21.77 7.52
CA VAL A 222 -8.29 22.45 8.67
C VAL A 222 -7.92 23.89 8.31
N GLN A 223 -7.34 24.11 7.13
CA GLN A 223 -6.98 25.45 6.67
C GLN A 223 -8.21 26.35 6.51
N TYR A 224 -9.31 25.84 5.96
CA TYR A 224 -10.54 26.61 5.78
C TYR A 224 -11.11 27.11 7.12
N PHE A 225 -11.17 26.25 8.14
CA PHE A 225 -11.72 26.61 9.45
C PHE A 225 -10.74 27.33 10.39
N SER A 226 -9.45 27.41 10.03
CA SER A 226 -8.43 28.10 10.82
C SER A 226 -8.10 29.51 10.31
N LYS A 227 -8.76 29.95 9.23
CA LYS A 227 -8.75 31.35 8.75
C LYS A 227 -9.68 32.19 9.64
#